data_AF-A0A7C8CRA4-F1
#
_entry.id   AF-A0A7C8CRA4-F1
#
_cell.length_a   1.000
_cell.length_b   1.000
_cell.length_c   1.000
_cell.angle_alpha   90.00
_cell.angle_beta   90.00
_cell.angle_gamma   90.00
#
_symmetry.space_group_name_H-M   'P 1'
#
loop_
_entity.id
_entity.type
_entity.pdbx_description
1 polymer ?
#
loop_
_entity_poly.entity_id
_entity_poly.type
_entity_poly.pdbx_seq_one_letter_code
_entity_poly.pdbx_strand_id
1 'polypeptide(L)'
;MEARDSQGKWLKGTSPNPGGRPKGRGLRAEIERKLAEVPAGSNETRMERIAQVLVEKCEEGDMRALELLLKRVWPERLSVQGDRTFKLHS
;
A
#
# COMPACT_ATOMS: atom_id res chain seq x y z
N MET A 1 22.15 20.62 -13.70
CA MET A 1 22.19 20.00 -15.03
C MET A 1 21.46 18.67 -14.93
N GLU A 2 20.30 18.54 -15.56
CA GLU A 2 19.53 17.29 -15.55
C GLU A 2 20.25 16.24 -16.40
N ALA A 3 20.52 15.06 -15.82
CA ALA A 3 21.29 14.00 -16.48
C ALA A 3 20.41 13.19 -17.46
N ARG A 4 19.91 13.85 -18.50
CA ARG A 4 19.06 13.24 -19.53
C ARG A 4 19.66 13.44 -20.92
N ASP A 5 19.43 12.47 -21.82
CA ASP A 5 19.78 12.57 -23.23
C ASP A 5 18.75 13.41 -24.03
N SER A 6 19.01 13.61 -25.31
CA SER A 6 18.11 14.33 -26.24
C SER A 6 16.78 13.62 -26.50
N GLN A 7 16.58 12.43 -25.95
CA GLN A 7 15.36 11.64 -26.02
C GLN A 7 14.68 11.54 -24.64
N GLY A 8 15.15 12.28 -23.64
CA GLY A 8 14.62 12.29 -22.28
C GLY A 8 14.97 11.05 -21.45
N LYS A 9 15.82 10.16 -21.93
CA LYS A 9 16.31 9.00 -21.16
C LYS A 9 17.42 9.42 -20.22
N TRP A 10 17.55 8.73 -19.10
CA TRP A 10 18.67 8.92 -18.18
C TRP A 10 19.98 8.51 -18.84
N LEU A 11 21.01 9.33 -18.66
CA LEU A 11 22.35 9.04 -19.16
C LEU A 11 22.87 7.74 -18.52
N LYS A 12 23.66 6.97 -19.26
CA LYS A 12 24.26 5.72 -18.75
C LYS A 12 25.08 6.00 -17.50
N GLY A 13 24.78 5.30 -16.40
CA GLY A 13 25.41 5.54 -15.08
C GLY A 13 24.67 6.56 -14.21
N THR A 14 23.56 7.13 -14.70
CA THR A 14 22.65 7.96 -13.90
C THR A 14 21.32 7.26 -13.72
N SER A 15 20.80 7.31 -12.50
CA SER A 15 19.53 6.70 -12.11
C SER A 15 18.57 7.81 -11.67
N PRO A 16 17.27 7.72 -12.00
CA PRO A 16 16.25 8.57 -11.39
C PRO A 16 16.21 8.43 -9.86
N ASN A 17 16.70 7.32 -9.33
CA ASN A 17 16.86 7.09 -7.91
C ASN A 17 18.29 6.58 -7.59
N PRO A 18 19.26 7.49 -7.40
CA PRO A 18 20.64 7.13 -7.08
C PRO A 18 20.79 6.45 -5.71
N GLY A 19 19.88 6.75 -4.77
CA GLY A 19 19.88 6.17 -3.42
C GLY A 19 19.28 4.77 -3.34
N GLY A 20 18.68 4.27 -4.43
CA GLY A 20 17.95 3.01 -4.44
C GLY A 20 16.69 3.04 -3.57
N ARG A 21 16.04 1.89 -3.40
CA ARG A 21 14.93 1.78 -2.44
C ARG A 21 15.49 2.09 -1.04
N PRO A 22 14.90 3.03 -0.27
CA PRO A 22 15.34 3.30 1.10
C PRO A 22 15.40 1.99 1.88
N LYS A 23 16.55 1.71 2.51
CA LYS A 23 16.72 0.55 3.41
C LYS A 23 16.02 0.82 4.75
N GLY A 24 14.71 1.06 4.71
CA GLY A 24 13.86 1.25 5.88
C GLY A 24 13.29 -0.08 6.37
N ARG A 25 12.77 -0.08 7.60
CA ARG A 25 11.98 -1.21 8.14
C ARG A 25 10.81 -1.49 7.19
N GLY A 26 10.56 -2.77 6.90
CA GLY A 26 9.47 -3.17 6.02
C GLY A 26 8.10 -2.77 6.56
N LEU A 27 7.09 -2.67 5.68
CA LEU A 27 5.73 -2.22 6.00
C LEU A 27 5.15 -2.85 7.28
N ARG A 28 5.36 -4.16 7.48
CA ARG A 28 4.92 -4.89 8.68
C ARG A 28 5.51 -4.31 9.97
N ALA A 29 6.81 -4.07 9.99
CA ALA A 29 7.50 -3.54 11.17
C ALA A 29 7.09 -2.09 11.48
N GLU A 30 6.74 -1.32 10.46
CA GLU A 30 6.24 0.06 10.63
C GLU A 30 4.82 0.08 11.21
N ILE A 31 3.95 -0.82 10.72
CA ILE A 31 2.60 -1.02 11.28
C ILE A 31 2.69 -1.48 12.74
N GLU A 32 3.53 -2.48 13.04
CA GLU A 32 3.70 -2.98 14.40
C GLU A 32 4.19 -1.89 15.37
N ARG A 33 5.11 -1.03 14.93
CA ARG A 33 5.59 0.09 15.75
C ARG A 33 4.46 1.09 16.06
N LYS A 34 3.73 1.56 15.04
CA LYS A 34 2.64 2.53 15.25
C LYS A 34 1.48 1.95 16.07
N LEU A 35 1.25 0.63 15.99
CA LEU A 35 0.28 -0.06 16.86
C LEU A 35 0.74 -0.15 18.32
N ALA A 36 2.04 -0.19 18.56
CA ALA A 36 2.63 -0.20 19.91
C ALA A 36 2.70 1.19 20.54
N GLU A 37 2.69 2.25 19.73
CA GLU A 37 2.70 3.66 20.17
C GLU A 37 1.32 4.15 20.67
N VAL A 38 0.26 3.33 20.59
CA VAL A 38 -1.10 3.71 21.02
C VAL A 38 -1.14 3.85 22.55
N PRO A 39 -1.32 5.06 23.10
CA PRO A 39 -1.45 5.25 24.54
C PRO A 39 -2.73 4.57 25.04
N ALA A 40 -2.66 3.96 26.23
CA ALA A 40 -3.85 3.46 26.90
C ALA A 40 -4.82 4.63 27.16
N GLY A 41 -5.97 4.63 26.49
CA GLY A 41 -6.99 5.69 26.60
C GLY A 41 -7.09 6.66 25.42
N SER A 42 -6.34 6.46 24.32
CA SER A 42 -6.61 7.20 23.09
C SER A 42 -7.92 6.72 22.44
N ASN A 43 -8.68 7.66 21.88
CA ASN A 43 -9.89 7.38 21.10
C ASN A 43 -9.56 6.95 19.66
N GLU A 44 -8.28 6.88 19.29
CA GLU A 44 -7.88 6.37 17.98
C GLU A 44 -7.95 4.85 17.98
N THR A 45 -8.72 4.35 17.03
CA THR A 45 -8.76 2.93 16.75
C THR A 45 -7.43 2.50 16.14
N ARG A 46 -7.03 1.24 16.41
CA ARG A 46 -5.89 0.61 15.73
C ARG A 46 -5.99 0.69 14.20
N MET A 47 -7.22 0.72 13.67
CA MET A 47 -7.48 0.79 12.23
C MET A 47 -7.10 2.15 11.63
N GLU A 48 -7.41 3.26 12.33
CA GLU A 48 -7.06 4.61 11.87
C GLU A 48 -5.54 4.79 11.77
N ARG A 49 -4.78 4.24 12.74
CA ARG A 49 -3.31 4.25 12.68
C ARG A 49 -2.74 3.40 11.56
N ILE A 50 -3.30 2.21 11.32
CA ILE A 50 -2.90 1.36 10.19
C ILE A 50 -3.16 2.09 8.87
N ALA A 51 -4.33 2.73 8.73
CA ALA A 51 -4.67 3.51 7.55
C ALA A 51 -3.68 4.67 7.34
N GLN A 52 -3.33 5.40 8.40
CA GLN A 52 -2.38 6.50 8.32
C GLN A 52 -0.98 6.03 7.88
N VAL A 53 -0.48 4.92 8.43
CA VAL A 53 0.80 4.33 7.99
C VAL A 53 0.77 3.92 6.53
N LEU A 54 -0.34 3.32 6.08
CA LEU A 54 -0.48 2.92 4.68
C LEU A 54 -0.46 4.14 3.75
N VAL A 55 -1.14 5.23 4.12
CA VAL A 55 -1.14 6.48 3.34
C VAL A 55 0.26 7.09 3.29
N GLU A 56 0.94 7.26 4.43
CA GLU A 56 2.33 7.77 4.49
C GLU A 56 3.26 6.94 3.58
N LYS A 57 3.14 5.61 3.60
CA LYS A 57 3.95 4.72 2.75
C LYS A 57 3.59 4.82 1.27
N CYS A 58 2.34 5.10 0.92
CA CYS A 58 1.95 5.38 -0.46
C CYS A 58 2.57 6.68 -0.97
N GLU A 59 2.61 7.72 -0.16
CA GLU A 59 3.23 9.01 -0.50
C GLU A 59 4.75 8.88 -0.72
N GLU A 60 5.41 7.99 0.01
CA GLU A 60 6.82 7.61 -0.20
C GLU A 60 7.06 6.74 -1.46
N GLY A 61 6.00 6.33 -2.16
CA GLY A 61 6.08 5.49 -3.36
C GLY A 61 6.19 3.99 -3.08
N ASP A 62 5.82 3.50 -1.89
CA ASP A 62 5.77 2.06 -1.63
C ASP A 62 4.55 1.42 -2.33
N MET A 63 4.81 0.86 -3.52
CA MET A 63 3.80 0.19 -4.34
C MET A 63 3.08 -0.96 -3.62
N ARG A 64 3.70 -1.59 -2.61
CA ARG A 64 3.06 -2.67 -1.84
C ARG A 64 2.04 -2.12 -0.85
N ALA A 65 2.31 -0.96 -0.25
CA ALA A 65 1.33 -0.27 0.59
C ALA A 65 0.13 0.18 -0.26
N LEU A 66 0.39 0.70 -1.46
CA LEU A 66 -0.65 1.11 -2.40
C LEU A 66 -1.55 -0.06 -2.83
N GLU A 67 -0.94 -1.21 -3.16
CA GLU A 67 -1.69 -2.43 -3.48
C GLU A 67 -2.65 -2.85 -2.34
N LEU A 68 -2.16 -2.81 -1.09
CA LEU A 68 -2.95 -3.18 0.08
C LEU A 68 -4.09 -2.19 0.36
N LEU A 69 -3.82 -0.89 0.21
CA LEU A 69 -4.83 0.16 0.34
C LEU A 69 -5.93 -0.02 -0.71
N LEU A 70 -5.55 -0.21 -1.97
CA LEU A 70 -6.49 -0.39 -3.08
C LEU A 70 -7.32 -1.66 -2.92
N LYS A 71 -6.74 -2.79 -2.47
CA LYS A 71 -7.50 -4.01 -2.17
C LYS A 71 -8.56 -3.82 -1.08
N ARG A 72 -8.36 -2.88 -0.15
CA ARG A 72 -9.28 -2.63 0.96
C ARG A 72 -10.40 -1.66 0.59
N VAL A 73 -10.09 -0.63 -0.21
CA VAL A 73 -11.04 0.39 -0.67
C VAL A 73 -11.84 -0.09 -1.88
N TRP A 74 -11.17 -0.81 -2.77
CA TRP A 74 -11.73 -1.38 -3.99
C TRP A 74 -11.52 -2.89 -4.00
N PRO A 75 -12.19 -3.63 -3.11
CA PRO A 75 -12.13 -5.09 -3.13
C PRO A 75 -12.53 -5.55 -4.53
N GLU A 76 -11.81 -6.54 -5.07
CA GLU A 76 -12.23 -7.20 -6.31
C GLU A 76 -13.73 -7.47 -6.19
N ARG A 77 -14.48 -6.97 -7.16
CA ARG A 77 -15.93 -7.10 -7.20
C ARG A 77 -16.18 -8.59 -7.22
N LEU A 78 -16.43 -9.18 -6.04
CA LEU A 78 -16.75 -10.59 -5.87
C LEU A 78 -17.80 -10.86 -6.93
N SER A 79 -17.46 -11.71 -7.90
CA SER A 79 -18.39 -12.17 -8.91
C SER A 79 -19.55 -12.80 -8.17
N VAL A 80 -20.63 -12.05 -7.99
CA VAL A 80 -21.88 -12.58 -7.49
C VAL A 80 -22.44 -13.43 -8.64
N GLN A 81 -22.23 -14.76 -8.58
CA GLN A 81 -23.11 -15.84 -9.04
C GLN A 81 -22.28 -17.11 -9.28
N GLY A 82 -22.70 -18.32 -8.89
CA GLY A 82 -24.05 -18.73 -8.55
C GLY A 82 -24.08 -19.79 -7.46
N ASP A 83 -24.96 -19.56 -6.49
CA ASP A 83 -25.58 -20.64 -5.74
C ASP A 83 -27.09 -20.42 -5.86
N ARG A 84 -27.67 -20.98 -6.93
CA ARG A 84 -29.12 -21.11 -7.10
C ARG A 84 -29.43 -22.55 -7.43
N THR A 85 -29.24 -23.43 -6.44
CA THR A 85 -29.95 -24.71 -6.43
C THR A 85 -31.37 -24.46 -5.90
N PHE A 86 -32.26 -23.98 -6.77
CA PHE A 86 -33.70 -24.05 -6.51
C PHE A 86 -34.11 -25.53 -6.60
N LYS A 87 -34.38 -26.17 -5.47
CA LYS A 87 -35.05 -27.48 -5.43
C LYS A 87 -36.49 -27.31 -5.92
N LEU A 88 -36.77 -27.75 -7.14
CA LEU A 88 -38.13 -28.07 -7.56
C LEU A 88 -38.50 -29.41 -6.93
N HIS A 89 -39.42 -29.38 -5.97
CA HIS A 89 -40.18 -30.56 -5.59
C HIS A 89 -41.27 -30.75 -6.64
N SER A 90 -41.31 -31.95 -7.22
CA SER A 90 -42.42 -32.49 -8.00
C SER A 90 -42.73 -33.87 -7.46
#